data_AF-A0AAI9BZE0-F1
#
_entry.id   AF-A0AAI9BZE0-F1
#
_cell.length_a   1.000
_cell.length_b   1.000
_cell.length_c   1.000
_cell.angle_alpha   90.00
_cell.angle_beta   90.00
_cell.angle_gamma   90.00
#
_symmetry.space_group_name_H-M   'P 1'
#
loop_
_entity.id
_entity.type
_entity.pdbx_description
1 polymer ?
#
loop_
_entity_poly.entity_id
_entity_poly.type
_entity_poly.pdbx_seq_one_letter_code
_entity_poly.pdbx_strand_id
1 'polypeptide(L)'
;MASAAVSKAGLGETNPAAADISADPAWQVYAFQRDGMVYLQVNDLTGQVKLIIGNAAGAYFALPAGKSAALVSLPGQRLTVPSTAKRSEVYRAQDVVLVRYATADGDIWSVETP
;
A
#
# COMPACT_ATOMS: atom_id res chain seq x y z
N MET A 1 -8.32 7.85 -1.04
CA MET A 1 -8.55 6.39 -1.12
C MET A 1 -10.04 6.12 -1.24
N ALA A 2 -10.66 6.41 -2.39
CA ALA A 2 -12.12 6.25 -2.52
C ALA A 2 -12.53 4.88 -3.11
N SER A 3 -13.45 4.21 -2.40
CA SER A 3 -14.44 3.23 -2.89
C SER A 3 -14.01 1.82 -3.34
N ALA A 4 -12.86 1.30 -2.89
CA ALA A 4 -12.65 -0.15 -2.94
C ALA A 4 -13.65 -0.87 -2.02
N ALA A 5 -13.99 -2.13 -2.31
CA ALA A 5 -14.76 -2.96 -1.39
C ALA A 5 -13.96 -3.10 -0.07
N VAL A 6 -14.34 -2.33 0.96
CA VAL A 6 -13.61 -2.27 2.23
C VAL A 6 -14.14 -3.31 3.21
N SER A 7 -13.25 -4.11 3.79
CA SER A 7 -13.59 -4.97 4.92
C SER A 7 -13.42 -4.24 6.26
N LYS A 8 -14.20 -4.61 7.28
CA LYS A 8 -14.06 -4.08 8.65
C LYS A 8 -13.18 -4.95 9.56
N ALA A 9 -12.75 -6.12 9.07
CA ALA A 9 -11.93 -7.09 9.80
C ALA A 9 -10.86 -7.69 8.87
N GLY A 10 -9.80 -8.24 9.45
CA GLY A 10 -8.70 -8.87 8.70
C GLY A 10 -7.46 -8.00 8.47
N LEU A 11 -7.46 -6.74 8.95
CA LEU A 11 -6.28 -5.89 8.90
C LEU A 11 -5.13 -6.53 9.72
N GLY A 12 -3.98 -6.70 9.08
CA GLY A 12 -2.80 -7.36 9.63
C GLY A 12 -2.74 -8.86 9.38
N GLU A 13 -3.79 -9.49 8.87
CA GLU A 13 -3.80 -10.91 8.55
C GLU A 13 -3.03 -11.20 7.26
N THR A 14 -2.43 -12.39 7.20
CA THR A 14 -1.67 -12.85 6.01
C THR A 14 -2.57 -13.30 4.86
N ASN A 15 -3.80 -13.74 5.17
CA ASN A 15 -4.79 -14.15 4.18
C ASN A 15 -6.18 -13.66 4.62
N PRO A 16 -6.45 -12.35 4.53
CA PRO A 16 -7.71 -11.79 4.96
C PRO A 16 -8.86 -12.24 4.04
N ALA A 17 -10.04 -12.44 4.61
CA ALA A 17 -11.27 -12.66 3.85
C ALA A 17 -11.79 -11.35 3.22
N ALA A 18 -10.97 -10.71 2.38
CA ALA A 18 -11.24 -9.46 1.69
C ALA A 18 -10.95 -9.60 0.19
N ALA A 19 -11.58 -8.74 -0.63
CA ALA A 19 -11.34 -8.73 -2.06
C ALA A 19 -9.92 -8.22 -2.37
N ASP A 20 -9.20 -8.94 -3.22
CA ASP A 20 -7.96 -8.44 -3.80
C ASP A 20 -8.27 -7.36 -4.83
N ILE A 21 -7.72 -6.17 -4.60
CA ILE A 21 -7.88 -4.98 -5.45
C ILE A 21 -6.55 -4.57 -6.10
N SER A 22 -5.57 -5.47 -6.14
CA SER A 22 -4.28 -5.26 -6.78
C SER A 22 -4.40 -4.92 -8.27
N ALA A 23 -3.52 -4.03 -8.73
CA ALA A 23 -3.32 -3.74 -10.15
C ALA A 23 -2.12 -4.50 -10.74
N ASP A 24 -1.18 -4.93 -9.89
CA ASP A 24 -0.01 -5.74 -10.27
C ASP A 24 -0.19 -7.15 -9.70
N PRO A 25 -0.23 -8.21 -10.55
CA PRO A 25 -0.45 -9.59 -10.13
C PRO A 25 0.69 -10.18 -9.28
N ALA A 26 1.82 -9.48 -9.13
CA ALA A 26 2.88 -9.86 -8.21
C ALA A 26 2.54 -9.56 -6.73
N TRP A 27 1.42 -8.88 -6.47
CA TRP A 27 1.01 -8.41 -5.14
C TRP A 27 -0.45 -8.71 -4.89
N GLN A 28 -0.82 -8.73 -3.62
CA GLN A 28 -2.20 -8.75 -3.17
C GLN A 28 -2.46 -7.47 -2.39
N VAL A 29 -3.51 -6.74 -2.73
CA VAL A 29 -3.87 -5.50 -2.06
C VAL A 29 -5.25 -5.64 -1.47
N TYR A 30 -5.41 -5.26 -0.21
CA TYR A 30 -6.68 -5.32 0.50
C TYR A 30 -6.99 -3.96 1.12
N ALA A 31 -8.26 -3.55 1.04
CA ALA A 31 -8.72 -2.33 1.68
C ALA A 31 -9.54 -2.64 2.94
N PHE A 32 -9.26 -1.91 4.00
CA PHE A 32 -9.96 -2.01 5.27
C PHE A 32 -10.43 -0.65 5.76
N GLN A 33 -11.51 -0.64 6.55
CA GLN A 33 -11.97 0.57 7.23
C GLN A 33 -12.07 0.31 8.73
N ARG A 34 -11.46 1.20 9.53
CA ARG A 34 -11.53 1.16 11.00
C ARG A 34 -11.52 2.59 11.54
N ASP A 35 -12.43 2.88 12.48
CA ASP A 35 -12.49 4.18 13.19
C ASP A 35 -12.53 5.40 12.25
N GLY A 36 -13.24 5.29 11.12
CA GLY A 36 -13.35 6.35 10.11
C GLY A 36 -12.11 6.51 9.22
N MET A 37 -11.05 5.74 9.43
CA MET A 37 -9.85 5.68 8.60
C MET A 37 -9.92 4.54 7.60
N VAL A 38 -9.30 4.75 6.43
CA VAL A 38 -9.13 3.73 5.40
C VAL A 38 -7.69 3.23 5.42
N TYR A 39 -7.50 1.92 5.30
CA TYR A 39 -6.20 1.28 5.25
C TYR A 39 -6.07 0.48 3.97
N LEU A 40 -4.90 0.56 3.34
CA LEU A 40 -4.47 -0.34 2.27
C LEU A 40 -3.36 -1.21 2.81
N GLN A 41 -3.61 -2.52 2.84
CA GLN A 41 -2.60 -3.51 3.14
C GLN A 41 -2.06 -4.13 1.85
N VAL A 42 -0.75 -4.29 1.75
CA VAL A 42 -0.11 -5.02 0.66
C VAL A 42 0.56 -6.27 1.19
N ASN A 43 0.23 -7.41 0.59
CA ASN A 43 0.85 -8.69 0.85
C ASN A 43 1.62 -9.15 -0.40
N ASP A 44 2.71 -9.88 -0.19
CA ASP A 44 3.29 -10.69 -1.27
C ASP A 44 2.47 -11.97 -1.53
N LEU A 45 2.80 -12.71 -2.59
CA LEU A 45 2.10 -13.95 -2.97
C LEU A 45 2.22 -15.09 -1.93
N THR A 46 3.07 -14.96 -0.92
CA THR A 46 3.16 -15.90 0.20
C THR A 46 2.24 -15.50 1.37
N GLY A 47 1.52 -14.38 1.22
CA GLY A 47 0.66 -13.80 2.25
C GLY A 47 1.42 -12.93 3.26
N GLN A 48 2.72 -12.68 3.10
CA GLN A 48 3.42 -11.81 4.03
C GLN A 48 3.03 -10.36 3.82
N VAL A 49 2.54 -9.72 4.89
CA VAL A 49 2.27 -8.28 4.90
C VAL A 49 3.58 -7.51 4.74
N LYS A 50 3.69 -6.73 3.66
CA LYS A 50 4.86 -5.87 3.40
C LYS A 50 4.67 -4.46 3.92
N LEU A 51 3.46 -3.92 3.80
CA LEU A 51 3.16 -2.57 4.23
C LEU A 51 1.67 -2.39 4.49
N ILE A 52 1.36 -1.41 5.33
CA ILE A 52 0.01 -0.91 5.52
C ILE A 52 0.06 0.62 5.42
N ILE A 53 -0.71 1.20 4.50
CA ILE A 53 -0.91 2.66 4.40
C ILE A 53 -2.27 3.01 4.98
N GLY A 54 -2.29 3.90 5.97
CA GLY A 54 -3.51 4.54 6.45
C GLY A 54 -3.76 5.88 5.76
N ASN A 55 -5.04 6.23 5.63
CA ASN A 55 -5.50 7.56 5.28
C ASN A 55 -6.51 8.05 6.32
N ALA A 56 -6.22 9.19 6.93
CA ALA A 56 -7.13 9.91 7.82
C ALA A 56 -7.43 11.27 7.21
N ALA A 57 -8.59 11.40 6.57
CA ALA A 57 -9.05 12.64 5.95
C ALA A 57 -8.00 13.31 5.02
N GLY A 58 -7.32 12.51 4.18
CA GLY A 58 -6.29 13.00 3.26
C GLY A 58 -4.87 12.99 3.82
N ALA A 59 -4.68 12.87 5.13
CA ALA A 59 -3.37 12.64 5.73
C ALA A 59 -2.97 11.16 5.60
N TYR A 60 -1.88 10.90 4.90
CA TYR A 60 -1.36 9.54 4.69
C TYR A 60 -0.26 9.22 5.70
N PHE A 61 -0.25 7.98 6.19
CA PHE A 61 0.79 7.45 7.08
C PHE A 61 1.02 5.97 6.81
N ALA A 62 2.21 5.46 7.10
CA ALA A 62 2.52 4.03 7.03
C ALA A 62 2.51 3.44 8.44
N LEU A 63 1.95 2.25 8.60
CA LEU A 63 2.07 1.47 9.82
C LEU A 63 3.24 0.48 9.71
N PRO A 64 3.99 0.23 10.79
CA PRO A 64 4.92 -0.88 10.85
C PRO A 64 4.16 -2.19 10.59
N ALA A 65 4.60 -2.92 9.57
CA ALA A 65 4.02 -4.20 9.19
C ALA A 65 5.11 -5.17 8.73
N GLY A 66 4.89 -6.45 8.97
CA GLY A 66 5.86 -7.50 8.61
C GLY A 66 7.12 -7.48 9.48
N LYS A 67 8.18 -8.12 8.98
CA LYS A 67 9.45 -8.30 9.70
C LYS A 67 10.37 -7.08 9.64
N SER A 68 10.23 -6.25 8.61
CA SER A 68 11.06 -5.07 8.37
C SER A 68 10.17 -3.93 7.88
N ALA A 69 10.43 -2.71 8.34
CA ALA A 69 9.69 -1.54 7.88
C ALA A 69 9.96 -1.29 6.39
N ALA A 70 8.89 -1.21 5.59
CA ALA A 70 8.97 -0.80 4.21
C ALA A 70 9.38 0.69 4.11
N LEU A 71 10.18 1.03 3.10
CA LEU A 71 10.47 2.43 2.78
C LEU A 71 9.27 3.01 2.04
N VAL A 72 8.61 4.00 2.65
CA VAL A 72 7.38 4.60 2.11
C VAL A 72 7.55 6.10 1.86
N SER A 73 7.33 6.52 0.61
CA SER A 73 7.23 7.91 0.17
C SER A 73 5.77 8.34 0.20
N LEU A 74 5.43 9.24 1.13
CA LEU A 74 4.08 9.74 1.34
C LEU A 74 3.92 11.13 0.69
N PRO A 75 2.70 11.60 0.35
CA PRO A 75 2.51 12.93 -0.21
C PRO A 75 3.09 14.06 0.64
N GLY A 76 3.01 13.95 1.98
CA GLY A 76 3.59 14.92 2.92
C GLY A 76 5.09 14.70 3.21
N GLN A 77 5.68 13.57 2.80
CA GLN A 77 7.09 13.25 2.99
C GLN A 77 7.59 12.40 1.82
N ARG A 78 8.10 13.08 0.80
CA ARG A 78 8.61 12.45 -0.41
C ARG A 78 10.03 11.93 -0.19
N LEU A 79 10.26 10.68 -0.57
CA LEU A 79 11.60 10.10 -0.67
C LEU A 79 12.16 10.31 -2.07
N THR A 80 13.49 10.39 -2.17
CA THR A 80 14.18 10.40 -3.47
C THR A 80 14.18 8.99 -4.04
N VAL A 81 13.67 8.84 -5.26
CA VAL A 81 13.65 7.56 -5.97
C VAL A 81 14.78 7.57 -7.01
N PRO A 82 15.65 6.55 -7.05
CA PRO A 82 16.66 6.41 -8.09
C PRO A 82 16.03 6.35 -9.49
N SER A 83 16.62 7.02 -10.48
CA SER A 83 16.13 7.02 -11.87
C SER A 83 16.17 5.64 -12.54
N THR A 84 17.00 4.74 -12.03
CA THR A 84 17.11 3.35 -12.48
C THR A 84 16.02 2.43 -11.91
N ALA A 85 15.19 2.94 -10.99
CA ALA A 85 14.16 2.13 -10.34
C ALA A 85 13.07 1.70 -11.34
N LYS A 86 12.67 0.43 -11.26
CA LYS A 86 11.53 -0.07 -12.05
C LYS A 86 10.23 0.30 -11.36
N ARG A 87 9.40 1.10 -12.04
CA ARG A 87 8.07 1.52 -11.58
C ARG A 87 7.01 0.47 -11.93
N SER A 88 6.20 0.08 -10.94
CA SER A 88 5.00 -0.74 -11.08
C SER A 88 3.85 -0.15 -10.28
N GLU A 89 2.65 -0.08 -10.87
CA GLU A 89 1.44 0.34 -10.14
C GLU A 89 0.82 -0.85 -9.44
N VAL A 90 0.83 -0.83 -8.11
CA VAL A 90 0.34 -1.94 -7.29
C VAL A 90 -1.14 -1.75 -6.94
N TYR A 91 -1.61 -0.52 -6.84
CA TYR A 91 -3.02 -0.19 -6.69
C TYR A 91 -3.32 1.16 -7.32
N ARG A 92 -4.54 1.31 -7.84
CA ARG A 92 -5.03 2.56 -8.43
C ARG A 92 -6.49 2.79 -8.07
N ALA A 93 -6.78 4.01 -7.64
CA ALA A 93 -8.11 4.58 -7.52
C ALA A 93 -8.13 5.99 -8.15
N GLN A 94 -9.28 6.66 -8.08
CA GLN A 94 -9.46 7.99 -8.67
C GLN A 94 -8.53 9.04 -8.05
N ASP A 95 -8.29 8.97 -6.74
CA ASP A 95 -7.59 10.00 -5.97
C ASP A 95 -6.22 9.55 -5.43
N VAL A 96 -5.81 8.31 -5.73
CA VAL A 96 -4.58 7.73 -5.22
C VAL A 96 -4.07 6.62 -6.14
N VAL A 97 -2.75 6.56 -6.30
CA VAL A 97 -2.02 5.44 -6.90
C VAL A 97 -0.96 4.99 -5.91
N LEU A 98 -0.94 3.70 -5.59
CA LEU A 98 0.16 3.09 -4.86
C LEU A 98 1.13 2.49 -5.87
N VAL A 99 2.36 2.98 -5.84
CA VAL A 99 3.41 2.62 -6.77
C VAL A 99 4.55 1.93 -6.03
N ARG A 100 5.09 0.88 -6.62
CA ARG A 100 6.33 0.26 -6.20
C ARG A 100 7.44 0.71 -7.13
N TYR A 101 8.53 1.20 -6.56
CA TYR A 101 9.80 1.45 -7.23
C TYR A 101 10.80 0.40 -6.75
N ALA A 102 11.06 -0.60 -7.59
CA ALA A 102 12.05 -1.63 -7.30
C ALA A 102 13.46 -1.09 -7.59
N THR A 103 14.33 -1.09 -6.59
CA THR A 103 15.72 -0.65 -6.69
C THR A 103 16.69 -1.80 -6.36
N ALA A 104 17.99 -1.60 -6.55
CA ALA A 104 19.00 -2.58 -6.16
C ALA A 104 19.06 -2.81 -4.64
N ASP A 105 18.74 -1.78 -3.85
CA ASP A 105 18.85 -1.79 -2.39
C ASP A 105 17.52 -2.16 -1.69
N GLY A 106 16.47 -2.39 -2.46
CA GLY A 106 15.13 -2.72 -1.98
C GLY A 106 14.02 -1.90 -2.63
N ASP A 107 12.81 -2.08 -2.12
CA ASP A 107 11.62 -1.45 -2.68
C ASP A 107 11.30 -0.13 -1.97
N ILE A 108 11.01 0.90 -2.75
CA ILE A 108 10.40 2.14 -2.28
C ILE A 108 8.94 2.15 -2.70
N TRP A 109 8.03 2.31 -1.75
CA TRP A 109 6.60 2.36 -1.98
C TRP A 109 6.14 3.82 -1.97
N SER A 110 5.47 4.28 -3.01
CA SER A 110 5.07 5.67 -3.16
C SER A 110 3.56 5.79 -3.23
N VAL A 111 2.99 6.64 -2.39
CA VAL A 111 1.59 7.05 -2.47
C VAL A 111 1.53 8.33 -3.31
N GLU A 112 0.98 8.23 -4.51
CA GLU A 112 0.89 9.31 -5.49
C GLU A 112 -0.57 9.77 -5.60
N THR A 113 -0.79 11.08 -5.61
CA THR A 113 -2.10 11.70 -5.83
C THR A 113 -2.11 12.24 -7.27
N PRO A 114 -2.96 11.71 -8.17
CA PRO A 114 -3.08 12.19 -9.55
C PRO A 114 -3.43 13.67 -9.67
#